data_AF-A0AAV5KRG4-F1
#
_entry.id   AF-A0AAV5KRG4-F1
#
_cell.length_a   1.000
_cell.length_b   1.000
_cell.length_c   1.000
_cell.angle_alpha   90.00
_cell.angle_beta   90.00
_cell.angle_gamma   90.00
#
_symmetry.space_group_name_H-M   'P 1'
#
loop_
_entity.id
_entity.type
_entity.pdbx_description
1 polymer ?
#
loop_
_entity_poly.entity_id
_entity_poly.type
_entity_poly.pdbx_seq_one_letter_code
_entity_poly.pdbx_strand_id
1 'polypeptide(L)'
;MGPQEWLGEDESAKEMLDRVQTDRPFLLLPPLHRVPLRVGNVVEIVGPSAKTHILIQAAINCILPQESDGVKYGGLGHLVMLLDLDCRFDILRFSELLKLRILEARGKLLEF
;
A
#
# COMPACT_ATOMS: atom_id res chain seq x y z
N MET A 1 -9.21 -24.57 -12.53
CA MET A 1 -9.54 -23.18 -12.85
C MET A 1 -8.64 -22.74 -13.99
N GLY A 2 -9.20 -22.49 -15.16
CA GLY A 2 -8.44 -22.08 -16.34
C GLY A 2 -8.22 -20.55 -16.36
N PRO A 3 -7.24 -20.03 -17.13
CA PRO A 3 -7.03 -18.59 -17.28
C PRO A 3 -8.28 -17.84 -17.77
N GLN A 4 -9.11 -18.50 -18.57
CA GLN A 4 -10.35 -17.98 -19.15
C GLN A 4 -11.43 -17.74 -18.08
N GLU A 5 -11.54 -18.63 -17.09
CA GLU A 5 -12.46 -18.47 -15.96
C GLU A 5 -12.03 -17.33 -15.01
N TRP A 6 -10.74 -16.95 -15.02
CA TRP A 6 -10.22 -15.83 -14.23
C TRP A 6 -10.47 -14.47 -14.89
N LEU A 7 -10.49 -14.42 -16.22
CA LEU A 7 -10.66 -13.17 -16.98
C LEU A 7 -12.10 -12.65 -16.99
N GLY A 8 -13.10 -13.50 -16.71
CA GLY A 8 -14.50 -13.08 -16.65
C GLY A 8 -14.95 -12.42 -17.96
N GLU A 9 -14.76 -13.12 -19.09
CA GLU A 9 -14.89 -12.53 -20.43
C GLU A 9 -16.33 -12.09 -20.79
N ASP A 10 -17.34 -12.46 -20.00
CA ASP A 10 -18.75 -12.19 -20.27
C ASP A 10 -19.38 -11.04 -19.45
N GLU A 11 -18.58 -10.21 -18.75
CA GLU A 11 -19.12 -9.06 -18.00
C GLU A 11 -19.80 -8.04 -18.93
N SER A 12 -21.11 -7.78 -18.72
CA SER A 12 -21.83 -6.76 -19.46
C SER A 12 -21.45 -5.34 -19.01
N ALA A 13 -21.65 -4.34 -19.87
CA ALA A 13 -21.37 -2.94 -19.53
C ALA A 13 -22.14 -2.46 -18.28
N LYS A 14 -23.35 -2.97 -18.05
CA LYS A 14 -24.13 -2.67 -16.85
C LYS A 14 -23.47 -3.23 -15.59
N GLU A 15 -23.05 -4.49 -15.62
CA GLU A 15 -22.37 -5.15 -14.49
C GLU A 15 -21.03 -4.46 -14.17
N MET A 16 -20.26 -4.12 -15.21
CA MET A 16 -19.04 -3.31 -15.06
C MET A 16 -19.34 -1.98 -14.39
N LEU A 17 -20.37 -1.26 -14.83
CA LEU A 17 -20.72 0.05 -14.28
C LEU A 17 -21.18 -0.07 -12.83
N ASP A 18 -22.06 -1.03 -12.52
CA ASP A 18 -22.54 -1.28 -11.16
C ASP A 18 -21.36 -1.58 -10.19
N ARG A 19 -20.35 -2.33 -10.67
CA ARG A 19 -19.13 -2.65 -9.92
C ARG A 19 -18.18 -1.45 -9.75
N VAL A 20 -18.06 -0.58 -10.75
CA VAL A 20 -17.11 0.55 -10.74
C VAL A 20 -17.70 1.80 -10.07
N GLN A 21 -19.02 1.99 -10.12
CA GLN A 21 -19.70 3.15 -9.56
C GLN A 21 -19.72 3.14 -8.01
N THR A 22 -19.35 2.02 -7.38
CA THR A 22 -19.26 1.95 -5.92
C THR A 22 -18.28 2.99 -5.38
N ASP A 23 -18.71 3.79 -4.41
CA ASP A 23 -17.82 4.76 -3.77
C ASP A 23 -16.70 4.04 -3.01
N ARG A 24 -15.46 4.45 -3.26
CA ARG A 24 -14.26 3.85 -2.66
C ARG A 24 -13.41 4.97 -2.08
N PRO A 25 -13.09 4.93 -0.77
CA PRO A 25 -12.28 5.96 -0.14
C PRO A 25 -10.90 6.04 -0.79
N PHE A 26 -10.35 7.25 -0.84
CA PHE A 26 -8.99 7.45 -1.33
C PHE A 26 -7.97 6.82 -0.40
N LEU A 27 -6.98 6.15 -0.99
CA LEU A 27 -5.83 5.60 -0.31
C LEU A 27 -4.74 6.67 -0.23
N LEU A 28 -4.64 7.31 0.93
CA LEU A 28 -3.59 8.30 1.21
C LEU A 28 -2.29 7.57 1.57
N LEU A 29 -1.57 7.11 0.56
CA LEU A 29 -0.31 6.37 0.73
C LEU A 29 0.89 7.27 0.45
N PRO A 30 1.57 7.87 1.45
CA PRO A 30 2.85 8.53 1.22
C PRO A 30 3.89 7.59 0.56
N PRO A 31 4.66 8.06 -0.44
CA PRO A 31 4.67 9.40 -1.05
C PRO A 31 3.63 9.62 -2.17
N LEU A 32 2.82 8.61 -2.52
CA LEU A 32 1.78 8.63 -3.56
C LEU A 32 0.48 9.36 -3.15
N HIS A 33 0.41 9.98 -1.96
CA HIS A 33 -0.77 10.68 -1.42
C HIS A 33 -1.30 11.84 -2.28
N ARG A 34 -0.53 12.29 -3.28
CA ARG A 34 -0.97 13.30 -4.27
C ARG A 34 -1.72 12.72 -5.46
N VAL A 35 -1.69 11.40 -5.61
CA VAL A 35 -2.42 10.67 -6.65
C VAL A 35 -3.71 10.14 -6.00
N PRO A 36 -4.89 10.33 -6.62
CA PRO A 36 -6.17 9.91 -6.07
C PRO A 36 -6.37 8.38 -6.19
N LEU A 37 -5.51 7.60 -5.52
CA LEU A 37 -5.55 6.14 -5.56
C LEU A 37 -6.76 5.60 -4.81
N ARG A 38 -7.34 4.53 -5.34
CA ARG A 38 -8.47 3.79 -4.78
C ARG A 38 -8.23 2.30 -4.89
N VAL A 39 -8.97 1.52 -4.12
CA VAL A 39 -9.01 0.06 -4.26
C VAL A 39 -9.40 -0.31 -5.69
N GLY A 40 -8.63 -1.20 -6.30
CA GLY A 40 -8.79 -1.65 -7.68
C GLY A 40 -7.98 -0.85 -8.70
N ASN A 41 -7.26 0.19 -8.31
CA ASN A 41 -6.28 0.81 -9.19
C ASN A 41 -5.03 -0.05 -9.31
N VAL A 42 -4.47 -0.07 -10.52
CA VAL A 42 -3.11 -0.57 -10.79
C VAL A 42 -2.24 0.65 -11.04
N VAL A 43 -1.09 0.70 -10.37
CA VAL A 43 -0.16 1.84 -10.45
C VAL A 43 1.19 1.32 -10.92
N GLU A 44 1.69 1.88 -12.01
CA GLU A 44 3.04 1.64 -12.49
C GLU A 44 3.97 2.79 -12.02
N ILE A 45 5.10 2.44 -11.41
CA ILE A 45 6.12 3.40 -10.98
C ILE A 45 7.35 3.24 -11.87
N VAL A 46 7.56 4.20 -12.77
CA VAL A 46 8.69 4.21 -13.70
C VAL A 46 9.74 5.21 -13.25
N GLY A 47 11.00 4.80 -13.25
CA GLY A 47 12.13 5.68 -12.92
C GLY A 47 13.44 4.93 -12.70
N PRO A 48 14.58 5.64 -12.73
CA PRO A 48 15.90 5.01 -12.61
C PRO A 48 16.15 4.43 -11.21
N SER A 49 15.66 5.08 -10.16
CA SER A 49 15.95 4.75 -8.75
C SER A 49 14.70 4.84 -7.85
N ALA A 50 14.83 4.47 -6.57
CA ALA A 50 13.84 4.62 -5.50
C ALA A 50 12.53 3.80 -5.58
N LYS A 51 12.22 3.12 -6.70
CA LYS A 51 11.00 2.29 -6.85
C LYS A 51 10.73 1.35 -5.67
N THR A 52 11.74 0.54 -5.31
CA THR A 52 11.63 -0.39 -4.17
C THR A 52 11.41 0.33 -2.84
N HIS A 53 12.02 1.51 -2.65
CA HIS A 53 11.83 2.30 -1.44
C HIS A 53 10.42 2.87 -1.34
N ILE A 54 9.84 3.30 -2.46
CA ILE A 54 8.43 3.74 -2.53
C ILE A 54 7.50 2.58 -2.14
N LEU A 55 7.74 1.39 -2.67
CA LEU A 55 6.97 0.19 -2.32
C LEU A 55 7.10 -0.18 -0.84
N ILE A 56 8.30 -0.05 -0.25
CA ILE A 56 8.52 -0.26 1.19
C ILE A 56 7.70 0.73 2.04
N GLN A 57 7.70 2.01 1.70
CA GLN A 57 6.93 3.03 2.42
C GLN A 57 5.41 2.79 2.30
N ALA A 58 4.94 2.44 1.11
CA ALA A 58 3.55 2.06 0.90
C ALA A 58 3.17 0.82 1.73
N ALA A 59 4.02 -0.20 1.74
CA ALA A 59 3.82 -1.42 2.52
C ALA A 59 3.73 -1.13 4.02
N ILE A 60 4.64 -0.30 4.56
CA ILE A 60 4.63 0.09 5.98
C ILE A 60 3.31 0.81 6.35
N ASN A 61 2.86 1.76 5.53
CA ASN A 61 1.57 2.43 5.78
C ASN A 61 0.39 1.48 5.69
N CYS A 62 0.44 0.47 4.82
CA CYS A 62 -0.60 -0.55 4.74
C CYS A 62 -0.63 -1.44 6.00
N ILE A 63 0.52 -1.92 6.48
CA ILE A 63 0.55 -2.89 7.60
C ILE A 63 0.34 -2.26 8.98
N LEU A 64 0.72 -1.00 9.17
CA LEU A 64 0.50 -0.32 10.44
C LEU A 64 -1.00 -0.10 10.65
N PRO A 65 -1.54 -0.29 11.87
CA PRO A 65 -2.94 -0.02 12.14
C PRO A 65 -3.25 1.48 12.09
N GLN A 66 -4.53 1.84 12.12
CA GLN A 66 -4.92 3.24 12.32
C GLN A 66 -4.53 3.70 13.75
N GLU A 67 -4.82 2.86 14.75
CA GLU A 67 -4.56 3.09 16.18
C GLU A 67 -4.31 1.75 16.89
N SER A 68 -3.43 1.74 17.89
CA SER A 68 -3.22 0.61 18.81
C SER A 68 -2.75 1.12 20.16
N ASP A 69 -3.33 0.61 21.26
CA ASP A 69 -3.02 1.02 22.64
C ASP A 69 -3.07 2.56 22.86
N GLY A 70 -4.04 3.24 22.24
CA GLY A 70 -4.18 4.70 22.30
C GLY A 70 -3.16 5.49 21.49
N VAL A 71 -2.25 4.81 20.76
CA VAL A 71 -1.27 5.44 19.87
C VAL A 71 -1.79 5.43 18.44
N LYS A 72 -1.84 6.60 17.80
CA LYS A 72 -2.27 6.75 16.41
C LYS A 72 -1.09 6.57 15.46
N TYR A 73 -1.10 5.46 14.71
CA TYR A 73 -0.08 5.16 13.71
C TYR A 73 -0.48 5.66 12.31
N GLY A 74 -1.78 5.84 12.06
CA GLY A 74 -2.30 6.39 10.79
C GLY A 74 -2.13 5.49 9.57
N GLY A 75 -1.89 4.19 9.77
CA GLY A 75 -1.85 3.20 8.70
C GLY A 75 -3.21 2.53 8.47
N LEU A 76 -3.24 1.56 7.55
CA LEU A 76 -4.48 0.91 7.13
C LEU A 76 -4.81 -0.40 7.88
N GLY A 77 -3.85 -1.05 8.52
CA GLY A 77 -4.04 -2.35 9.20
C GLY A 77 -4.32 -3.53 8.25
N HIS A 78 -3.79 -3.50 7.03
CA HIS A 78 -3.99 -4.51 6.00
C HIS A 78 -2.74 -5.36 5.73
N LEU A 79 -2.93 -6.56 5.20
CA LEU A 79 -1.85 -7.41 4.72
C LEU A 79 -1.28 -6.90 3.39
N VAL A 80 0.01 -7.10 3.18
CA VAL A 80 0.72 -6.71 1.95
C VAL A 80 1.49 -7.90 1.41
N MET A 81 1.38 -8.12 0.10
CA MET A 81 2.22 -9.05 -0.65
C MET A 81 3.22 -8.26 -1.50
N LEU A 82 4.51 -8.52 -1.32
CA LEU A 82 5.58 -7.96 -2.14
C LEU A 82 6.19 -9.10 -2.97
N LEU A 83 6.18 -8.94 -4.29
CA LEU A 83 6.82 -9.86 -5.23
C LEU A 83 8.13 -9.23 -5.69
N ASP A 84 9.24 -9.76 -5.20
CA ASP A 84 10.57 -9.27 -5.58
C ASP A 84 11.08 -10.03 -6.79
N LEU A 85 11.12 -9.35 -7.93
CA LEU A 85 11.51 -9.92 -9.22
C LEU A 85 12.97 -9.65 -9.58
N ASP A 86 13.63 -8.73 -8.87
CA ASP A 86 15.02 -8.32 -9.14
C ASP A 86 15.95 -8.46 -7.92
N CYS A 87 15.44 -9.07 -6.84
CA CYS A 87 16.15 -9.33 -5.59
C CYS A 87 16.68 -8.06 -4.91
N ARG A 88 16.02 -6.91 -5.10
CA ARG A 88 16.41 -5.63 -4.48
C ARG A 88 15.64 -5.30 -3.23
N PHE A 89 14.70 -6.15 -2.80
CA PHE A 89 14.04 -5.97 -1.51
C PHE A 89 15.00 -6.28 -0.36
N ASP A 90 15.21 -5.28 0.49
CA ASP A 90 16.02 -5.40 1.71
C ASP A 90 15.11 -5.41 2.94
N ILE A 91 15.00 -6.58 3.58
CA ILE A 91 14.20 -6.77 4.80
C ILE A 91 14.75 -6.01 5.99
N LEU A 92 16.06 -5.78 6.07
CA LEU A 92 16.67 -4.99 7.15
C LEU A 92 16.28 -3.54 7.00
N ARG A 93 16.32 -3.01 5.77
CA ARG A 93 15.85 -1.66 5.46
C ARG A 93 14.35 -1.49 5.75
N PHE A 94 13.53 -2.48 5.40
CA PHE A 94 12.12 -2.49 5.77
C PHE A 94 11.92 -2.43 7.30
N SER A 95 12.62 -3.29 8.04
CA SER A 95 12.55 -3.36 9.51
C SER A 95 12.98 -2.05 10.18
N GLU A 96 14.05 -1.44 9.70
CA GLU A 96 14.54 -0.14 10.18
C GLU A 96 13.48 0.96 10.01
N LEU A 97 12.92 1.11 8.80
CA LEU A 97 11.92 2.13 8.50
C LEU A 97 10.62 1.90 9.27
N LEU A 98 10.20 0.65 9.44
CA LEU A 98 9.05 0.29 10.26
C LEU A 98 9.25 0.71 11.73
N LYS A 99 10.42 0.41 12.30
CA LYS A 99 10.78 0.83 13.67
C LYS A 99 10.75 2.34 13.81
N LEU A 100 11.32 3.07 12.85
CA LEU A 100 11.30 4.53 12.85
C LEU A 100 9.87 5.08 12.87
N ARG A 101 8.98 4.55 12.01
CA ARG A 101 7.55 4.95 11.99
C ARG A 101 6.83 4.64 13.30
N ILE A 102 7.11 3.50 13.92
CA ILE A 102 6.55 3.13 15.23
C ILE A 102 7.04 4.07 16.34
N LEU A 103 8.33 4.42 16.34
CA LEU A 103 8.93 5.32 17.33
C LEU A 103 8.44 6.76 17.16
N GLU A 104 8.33 7.22 15.92
CA GLU A 104 7.75 8.52 15.55
C GLU A 104 6.32 8.66 16.09
N ALA A 105 5.46 7.67 15.83
CA ALA A 105 4.08 7.67 16.32
C ALA A 105 3.97 7.67 17.85
N ARG A 106 4.96 7.09 18.55
CA ARG A 106 5.03 7.08 20.02
C ARG A 106 5.69 8.32 20.63
N GLY A 107 6.11 9.28 19.80
CA GLY A 107 6.82 10.49 20.26
C GLY A 107 8.24 10.25 20.76
N LYS A 108 8.82 9.06 20.51
CA LYS A 108 10.14 8.65 21.03
C LYS A 108 11.33 9.07 20.16
N LEU A 109 11.08 9.69 19.01
CA LEU A 109 12.14 10.14 18.09
C LEU A 109 12.73 11.51 18.48
N LEU A 110 12.12 12.22 19.42
CA LEU A 110 12.52 13.58 19.83
C LEU A 110 13.45 13.63 21.06
N GLU A 111 13.97 12.49 21.53
CA GLU A 111 14.82 12.41 22.75
C GLU A 111 16.34 12.24 22.46
N PHE A 112 16.84 12.68 21.30
CA PHE A 112 18.27 12.69 20.98
C PHE A 112 18.78 14.08 20.64
#